data_AF-A0A6M8HJL4-F1
#
_entry.id   AF-A0A6M8HJL4-F1
#
_cell.length_a   1.000
_cell.length_b   1.000
_cell.length_c   1.000
_cell.angle_alpha   90.00
_cell.angle_beta   90.00
_cell.angle_gamma   90.00
#
_symmetry.space_group_name_H-M   'P 1'
#
loop_
_entity.id
_entity.type
_entity.pdbx_description
1 polymer ?
#
loop_
_entity_poly.entity_id
_entity_poly.type
_entity_poly.pdbx_seq_one_letter_code
_entity_poly.pdbx_strand_id
1 'polypeptide(L)'
;MTNPTMEASWSRLGIEPTDDTVAIRKAYARALRAADPERDPEGFQILRRAFETLMEARSAAAGPNNAHGDDAENRADAFEQALRAHRVAGDGPGAIALVDRLFDDHLPGSAVIEAADSMLFQKVALDRALGAALFNHLATRFDWRDATGPSARADPEKHAILSARIAAEDWLANLQVAADIPGSIAASLLRSGPQPPVPLLDPAGKDEARALMQALLLHGQFVLDRFDARSLAAVREGVEGEPLVVRQPAPVPQAPSNSAPKPAWGWRRQAVRLTRRTRTFAMLIGAGGASLVLAYQTLTAPPAPVPGLIEAREVLDTTEDRWIMLQRADGHLSVDFSRLIGSDVALKSVHYGLDDAPLTQEFPLPHIRAYPQPIQPETVRTIEVPETLKTITVQLTYADGSMSPVQSYSVEEGK
;
A
#
# COMPACT_ATOMS: atom_id res chain seq x y z
N MET A 1 -3.74 38.61 34.91
CA MET A 1 -2.50 37.82 34.92
C MET A 1 -2.07 37.69 33.47
N THR A 2 -1.07 38.45 33.05
CA THR A 2 -0.56 38.44 31.67
C THR A 2 0.18 37.13 31.45
N ASN A 3 -0.19 36.36 30.44
CA ASN A 3 0.45 35.09 30.13
C ASN A 3 1.82 35.38 29.50
N PRO A 4 2.97 35.05 30.14
CA PRO A 4 4.30 35.44 29.68
C PRO A 4 4.61 34.94 28.26
N THR A 5 3.98 33.84 27.84
CA THR A 5 4.10 33.27 26.50
C THR A 5 3.46 34.14 25.41
N MET A 6 2.38 34.87 25.75
CA MET A 6 1.72 35.77 24.80
C MET A 6 2.54 37.05 24.57
N GLU A 7 3.10 37.63 25.63
CA GLU A 7 3.94 38.83 25.53
C GLU A 7 5.20 38.58 24.70
N ALA A 8 5.82 37.40 24.86
CA ALA A 8 6.91 36.95 24.01
C ALA A 8 6.50 36.80 22.54
N SER A 9 5.26 36.36 22.26
CA SER A 9 4.75 36.19 20.90
C SER A 9 4.51 37.54 20.19
N TRP A 10 3.96 38.54 20.90
CA TRP A 10 3.80 39.91 20.40
C TRP A 10 5.15 40.55 20.05
N SER A 11 6.11 40.42 20.96
CA SER A 11 7.48 40.91 20.77
C SER A 11 8.15 40.26 19.55
N ARG A 12 7.93 38.95 19.33
CA ARG A 12 8.49 38.22 18.20
C ARG A 12 7.93 38.67 16.84
N LEU A 13 6.67 39.07 16.79
CA LEU A 13 6.02 39.62 15.59
C LEU A 13 6.28 41.12 15.41
N GLY A 14 6.85 41.79 16.41
CA GLY A 14 7.20 43.21 16.36
C GLY A 14 5.98 44.14 16.30
N ILE A 15 4.86 43.73 16.91
CA ILE A 15 3.62 44.52 16.98
C ILE A 15 3.11 44.60 18.43
N GLU A 16 2.41 45.70 18.73
CA GLU A 16 1.69 45.86 19.99
C GLU A 16 0.50 44.87 20.06
N PRO A 17 0.12 44.42 21.28
CA PRO A 17 -1.04 43.56 21.47
C PRO A 17 -2.30 44.15 20.84
N THR A 18 -2.94 43.39 19.94
CA THR A 18 -4.12 43.83 19.20
C THR A 18 -5.13 42.70 19.00
N ASP A 19 -6.41 43.04 18.87
CA ASP A 19 -7.47 42.10 18.51
C ASP A 19 -7.69 42.01 16.99
N ASP A 20 -7.04 42.88 16.22
CA ASP A 20 -7.09 42.85 14.76
C ASP A 20 -6.26 41.68 14.21
N THR A 21 -6.93 40.56 13.94
CA THR A 21 -6.31 39.38 13.34
C THR A 21 -5.64 39.68 11.98
N VAL A 22 -6.11 40.69 11.23
CA VAL A 22 -5.49 41.11 9.98
C VAL A 22 -4.16 41.82 10.25
N ALA A 23 -4.07 42.63 11.30
CA ALA A 23 -2.82 43.25 11.72
C ALA A 23 -1.78 42.21 12.17
N ILE A 24 -2.19 41.19 12.93
CA ILE A 24 -1.34 40.06 13.36
C ILE A 24 -0.79 39.32 12.13
N ARG A 25 -1.67 38.95 11.20
CA ARG A 25 -1.31 38.26 9.96
C ARG A 25 -0.36 39.10 9.08
N LYS A 26 -0.57 40.42 8.98
CA LYS A 26 0.32 41.33 8.25
C LYS A 26 1.70 41.48 8.92
N ALA A 27 1.76 41.45 10.24
CA ALA A 27 3.02 41.45 10.97
C ALA A 27 3.82 40.17 10.71
N TYR A 28 3.15 39.02 10.77
CA TYR A 28 3.74 37.73 10.41
C TYR A 28 4.27 37.71 8.98
N ALA A 29 3.48 38.18 8.00
CA ALA A 29 3.92 38.25 6.60
C ALA A 29 5.16 39.13 6.39
N ARG A 30 5.26 40.24 7.14
CA ARG A 30 6.42 41.14 7.09
C ARG A 30 7.65 40.50 7.72
N ALA A 31 7.49 39.84 8.85
CA ALA A 31 8.55 39.09 9.51
C ALA A 31 9.02 37.90 8.66
N LEU A 32 8.09 37.25 7.96
CA LEU A 32 8.37 36.15 7.04
C LEU A 32 9.17 36.62 5.81
N ARG A 33 8.82 37.76 5.21
CA ARG A 33 9.59 38.33 4.09
C ARG A 33 11.01 38.75 4.48
N ALA A 34 11.24 39.03 5.76
CA ALA A 34 12.57 39.37 6.28
C ALA A 34 13.38 38.13 6.71
N ALA A 35 12.72 36.99 6.89
CA ALA A 35 13.35 35.72 7.23
C ALA A 35 13.72 34.96 5.94
N ASP A 36 14.93 34.39 5.91
CA ASP A 36 15.38 33.48 4.85
C ASP A 36 15.22 32.04 5.36
N PRO A 37 14.18 31.29 4.92
CA PRO A 37 13.88 29.96 5.46
C PRO A 37 14.98 28.92 5.19
N GLU A 38 15.80 29.11 4.15
CA GLU A 38 16.92 28.23 3.83
C GLU A 38 18.12 28.45 4.76
N ARG A 39 18.22 29.65 5.34
CA ARG A 39 19.36 30.09 6.15
C ARG A 39 19.10 30.05 7.66
N ASP A 40 17.84 30.15 8.08
CA ASP A 40 17.43 30.11 9.49
C ASP A 40 16.10 29.34 9.70
N PRO A 41 16.12 28.00 9.60
CA PRO A 41 14.93 27.17 9.79
C PRO A 41 14.40 27.21 11.24
N GLU A 42 15.27 27.35 12.25
CA GLU A 42 14.84 27.50 13.66
C GLU A 42 14.12 28.84 13.89
N GLY A 43 14.65 29.93 13.33
CA GLY A 43 14.05 31.25 13.42
C GLY A 43 12.67 31.32 12.78
N PHE A 44 12.46 30.60 11.68
CA PHE A 44 11.15 30.42 11.05
C PHE A 44 10.15 29.66 11.94
N GLN A 45 10.56 28.55 12.56
CA GLN A 45 9.71 27.79 13.48
C GLN A 45 9.27 28.62 14.69
N ILE A 46 10.19 29.39 15.29
CA ILE A 46 9.88 30.27 16.42
C ILE A 46 8.89 31.37 16.00
N LEU A 47 9.08 31.95 14.81
CA LEU A 47 8.18 32.98 14.28
C LEU A 47 6.78 32.41 14.00
N ARG A 48 6.69 31.21 13.46
CA ARG A 48 5.42 30.52 13.20
C ARG A 48 4.67 30.18 14.49
N ARG A 49 5.35 29.61 15.50
CA ARG A 49 4.75 29.32 16.81
C ARG A 49 4.20 30.57 17.50
N ALA A 50 4.91 31.70 17.39
CA ALA A 50 4.44 32.97 17.93
C ALA A 50 3.14 33.42 17.23
N PHE A 51 3.05 33.29 15.91
CA PHE A 51 1.84 33.61 15.15
C PHE A 51 0.66 32.70 15.55
N GLU A 52 0.88 31.38 15.60
CA GLU A 52 -0.14 30.39 15.96
C GLU A 52 -0.69 30.63 17.36
N THR A 53 0.19 30.87 18.35
CA THR A 53 -0.20 31.18 19.74
C THR A 53 -1.14 32.38 19.82
N LEU A 54 -0.89 33.43 19.03
CA LEU A 54 -1.75 34.62 19.01
C LEU A 54 -3.08 34.36 18.31
N MET A 55 -3.07 33.61 17.21
CA MET A 55 -4.27 33.26 16.45
C MET A 55 -5.20 32.34 17.24
N GLU A 56 -4.67 31.34 17.94
CA GLU A 56 -5.44 30.46 18.84
C GLU A 56 -6.09 31.25 19.98
N ALA A 57 -5.36 32.20 20.57
CA ALA A 57 -5.92 33.07 21.60
C ALA A 57 -7.07 33.94 21.07
N ARG A 58 -7.04 34.35 19.79
CA ARG A 58 -8.12 35.14 19.18
C ARG A 58 -9.28 34.27 18.70
N SER A 59 -9.04 33.05 18.20
CA SER A 59 -10.12 32.14 17.81
C SER A 59 -10.92 31.68 19.02
N ALA A 60 -10.25 31.43 20.15
CA ALA A 60 -10.92 31.16 21.44
C ALA A 60 -11.75 32.34 21.95
N ALA A 61 -11.40 33.58 21.58
CA ALA A 61 -12.12 34.80 21.98
C ALA A 61 -13.28 35.18 21.04
N ALA A 62 -13.27 34.71 19.78
CA ALA A 62 -14.20 35.19 18.75
C ALA A 62 -15.54 34.44 18.65
N GLY A 63 -15.68 33.23 19.23
CA GLY A 63 -16.89 32.40 19.05
C GLY A 63 -17.11 31.94 17.60
N PRO A 64 -18.00 30.96 17.34
CA PRO A 64 -18.15 30.36 16.02
C PRO A 64 -18.91 31.31 15.07
N ASN A 65 -18.18 32.00 14.19
CA ASN A 65 -18.76 32.88 13.17
C ASN A 65 -18.77 32.18 11.79
N ASN A 66 -19.92 31.62 11.42
CA ASN A 66 -20.08 30.73 10.27
C ASN A 66 -20.10 31.43 8.88
N ALA A 67 -20.22 32.76 8.81
CA ALA A 67 -20.31 33.48 7.53
C ALA A 67 -18.98 33.59 6.74
N HIS A 68 -17.84 33.49 7.42
CA HIS A 68 -16.52 33.51 6.77
C HIS A 68 -16.01 32.10 6.42
N GLY A 69 -16.61 31.05 7.00
CA GLY A 69 -16.28 29.66 6.72
C GLY A 69 -16.76 29.25 5.32
N ASP A 70 -18.03 29.52 5.02
CA ASP A 70 -18.64 29.17 3.72
C ASP A 70 -17.89 29.78 2.53
N ASP A 71 -17.46 31.04 2.64
CA ASP A 71 -16.67 31.73 1.61
C ASP A 71 -15.26 31.13 1.43
N ALA A 72 -14.67 30.59 2.49
CA ALA A 72 -13.35 29.97 2.44
C ALA A 72 -13.42 28.57 1.84
N GLU A 73 -14.42 27.77 2.24
CA GLU A 73 -14.69 26.45 1.67
C GLU A 73 -14.99 26.53 0.17
N ASN A 74 -15.86 27.47 -0.24
CA ASN A 74 -16.16 27.69 -1.66
C ASN A 74 -14.91 28.05 -2.48
N ARG A 75 -13.98 28.83 -1.92
CA ARG A 75 -12.70 29.16 -2.58
C ARG A 75 -11.76 27.96 -2.64
N ALA A 76 -11.69 27.15 -1.58
CA ALA A 76 -10.90 25.94 -1.55
C ALA A 76 -11.40 24.90 -2.57
N ASP A 77 -12.71 24.73 -2.70
CA ASP A 77 -13.30 23.85 -3.71
C ASP A 77 -13.05 24.36 -5.15
N ALA A 78 -13.15 25.67 -5.39
CA ALA A 78 -12.79 26.25 -6.68
C ALA A 78 -11.31 26.03 -7.03
N PHE A 79 -10.43 26.17 -6.03
CA PHE A 79 -9.01 25.87 -6.16
C PHE A 79 -8.76 24.39 -6.49
N GLU A 80 -9.43 23.45 -5.82
CA GLU A 80 -9.32 22.02 -6.11
C GLU A 80 -9.76 21.68 -7.51
N GLN A 81 -10.88 22.24 -7.95
CA GLN A 81 -11.39 21.99 -9.29
C GLN A 81 -10.38 22.46 -10.35
N ALA A 82 -9.75 23.63 -10.14
CA ALA A 82 -8.69 24.12 -11.01
C ALA A 82 -7.43 23.23 -10.96
N LEU A 83 -7.01 22.81 -9.76
CA LEU A 83 -5.86 21.92 -9.57
C LEU A 83 -6.09 20.57 -10.24
N ARG A 84 -7.29 20.01 -10.10
CA ARG A 84 -7.72 18.78 -10.76
C ARG A 84 -7.70 18.93 -12.28
N ALA A 85 -8.11 20.06 -12.83
CA ALA A 85 -8.05 20.31 -14.26
C ALA A 85 -6.61 20.27 -14.80
N HIS A 86 -5.66 20.95 -14.13
CA HIS A 86 -4.24 20.88 -14.50
C HIS A 86 -3.70 19.45 -14.41
N ARG A 87 -4.04 18.71 -13.34
CA ARG A 87 -3.63 17.31 -13.17
C ARG A 87 -4.17 16.40 -14.29
N VAL A 88 -5.45 16.52 -14.65
CA VAL A 88 -6.06 15.73 -15.72
C VAL A 88 -5.44 16.07 -17.08
N ALA A 89 -5.06 17.33 -17.30
CA ALA A 89 -4.35 17.76 -18.50
C ALA A 89 -2.86 17.35 -18.52
N GLY A 90 -2.32 16.81 -17.43
CA GLY A 90 -0.88 16.52 -17.30
C GLY A 90 0.00 17.77 -17.15
N ASP A 91 -0.60 18.92 -16.84
CA ASP A 91 0.10 20.20 -16.70
C ASP A 91 0.64 20.38 -15.27
N GLY A 92 1.72 19.66 -14.97
CA GLY A 92 2.42 19.76 -13.69
C GLY A 92 2.92 21.18 -13.34
N PRO A 93 3.59 21.90 -14.27
CA PRO A 93 4.04 23.28 -14.01
C PRO A 93 2.88 24.24 -13.72
N GLY A 94 1.77 24.15 -14.47
CA GLY A 94 0.59 24.97 -14.21
C GLY A 94 -0.06 24.68 -12.86
N ALA A 95 -0.11 23.39 -12.46
CA ALA A 95 -0.58 23.00 -11.13
C ALA A 95 0.28 23.59 -9.99
N ILE A 96 1.62 23.55 -10.13
CA ILE A 96 2.54 24.15 -9.15
C ILE A 96 2.33 25.66 -9.07
N ALA A 97 2.25 26.35 -10.21
CA ALA A 97 2.02 27.79 -10.25
C ALA A 97 0.66 28.19 -9.65
N LEU A 98 -0.36 27.33 -9.77
CA LEU A 98 -1.65 27.53 -9.12
C LEU A 98 -1.54 27.46 -7.58
N VAL A 99 -0.78 26.49 -7.06
CA VAL A 99 -0.50 26.38 -5.61
C VAL A 99 0.25 27.62 -5.13
N ASP A 100 1.27 28.06 -5.86
CA ASP A 100 2.03 29.26 -5.49
C ASP A 100 1.14 30.50 -5.43
N ARG A 101 0.28 30.68 -6.43
CA ARG A 101 -0.68 31.79 -6.46
C ARG A 101 -1.63 31.78 -5.26
N LEU A 102 -2.09 30.61 -4.83
CA LEU A 102 -2.92 30.48 -3.63
C LEU A 102 -2.21 31.08 -2.40
N PHE A 103 -0.91 30.81 -2.24
CA PHE A 103 -0.10 31.34 -1.13
C PHE A 103 0.35 32.79 -1.32
N ASP A 104 0.38 33.29 -2.55
CA ASP A 104 0.61 34.70 -2.84
C ASP A 104 -0.63 35.55 -2.52
N ASP A 105 -1.82 35.03 -2.85
CA ASP A 105 -3.11 35.69 -2.66
C ASP A 105 -3.63 35.56 -1.22
N HIS A 106 -3.21 34.52 -0.50
CA HIS A 106 -3.69 34.23 0.85
C HIS A 106 -2.57 33.98 1.84
N LEU A 107 -2.68 34.63 3.02
CA LEU A 107 -1.70 34.47 4.09
C LEU A 107 -1.75 33.05 4.67
N PRO A 108 -0.60 32.49 5.09
CA PRO A 108 -0.56 31.22 5.83
C PRO A 108 -1.47 31.26 7.07
N GLY A 109 -2.17 30.15 7.33
CA GLY A 109 -3.16 30.03 8.41
C GLY A 109 -4.42 30.89 8.22
N SER A 110 -4.68 31.41 7.01
CA SER A 110 -5.99 32.01 6.69
C SER A 110 -7.04 30.92 6.50
N ALA A 111 -8.31 31.25 6.72
CA ALA A 111 -9.41 30.29 6.57
C ALA A 111 -9.41 29.62 5.19
N VAL A 112 -9.00 30.34 4.13
CA VAL A 112 -8.86 29.77 2.78
C VAL A 112 -7.72 28.75 2.70
N ILE A 113 -6.57 29.05 3.29
CA ILE A 113 -5.42 28.12 3.34
C ILE A 113 -5.74 26.90 4.20
N GLU A 114 -6.41 27.07 5.34
CA GLU A 114 -6.82 25.97 6.22
C GLU A 114 -7.87 25.08 5.56
N ALA A 115 -8.86 25.67 4.88
CA ALA A 115 -9.84 24.92 4.10
C ALA A 115 -9.18 24.16 2.95
N ALA A 116 -8.24 24.80 2.24
CA ALA A 116 -7.46 24.15 1.18
C ALA A 116 -6.59 23.00 1.72
N ASP A 117 -5.90 23.19 2.86
CA ASP A 117 -5.11 22.13 3.51
C ASP A 117 -5.98 20.92 3.85
N SER A 118 -7.05 21.15 4.62
CA SER A 118 -7.98 20.10 5.03
C SER A 118 -8.53 19.34 3.83
N MET A 119 -8.96 20.06 2.80
CA MET A 119 -9.52 19.46 1.61
C MET A 119 -8.48 18.70 0.78
N LEU A 120 -7.26 19.21 0.62
CA LEU A 120 -6.18 18.54 -0.11
C LEU A 120 -5.71 17.31 0.64
N PHE A 121 -5.57 17.40 1.96
CA PHE A 121 -5.23 16.29 2.82
C PHE A 121 -6.28 15.18 2.69
N GLN A 122 -7.56 15.54 2.63
CA GLN A 122 -8.63 14.56 2.50
C GLN A 122 -8.72 13.93 1.11
N LYS A 123 -8.64 14.73 0.04
CA LYS A 123 -8.96 14.30 -1.33
C LYS A 123 -7.74 13.97 -2.20
N VAL A 124 -6.57 14.54 -1.92
CA VAL A 124 -5.43 14.58 -2.85
C VAL A 124 -4.15 13.96 -2.28
N ALA A 125 -3.89 14.09 -0.97
CA ALA A 125 -2.60 13.74 -0.36
C ALA A 125 -2.16 12.27 -0.57
N LEU A 126 -3.10 11.34 -0.70
CA LEU A 126 -2.81 9.92 -0.94
C LEU A 126 -3.04 9.47 -2.38
N ASP A 127 -3.33 10.39 -3.30
CA ASP A 127 -3.52 10.06 -4.70
C ASP A 127 -2.20 9.71 -5.39
N ARG A 128 -2.06 8.45 -5.80
CA ARG A 128 -0.86 7.91 -6.45
C ARG A 128 -0.66 8.41 -7.88
N ALA A 129 -1.69 8.92 -8.54
CA ALA A 129 -1.58 9.52 -9.86
C ALA A 129 -0.96 10.94 -9.81
N LEU A 130 -0.79 11.51 -8.62
CA LEU A 130 -0.15 12.80 -8.44
C LEU A 130 1.35 12.69 -8.77
N GLY A 131 1.81 13.48 -9.73
CA GLY A 131 3.23 13.54 -10.08
C GLY A 131 4.11 13.98 -8.91
N ALA A 132 5.29 13.36 -8.77
CA ALA A 132 6.20 13.55 -7.63
C ALA A 132 6.56 15.02 -7.37
N ALA A 133 6.81 15.81 -8.42
CA ALA A 133 7.13 17.24 -8.27
C ALA A 133 5.99 18.04 -7.61
N LEU A 134 4.76 17.83 -8.06
CA LEU A 134 3.59 18.49 -7.49
C LEU A 134 3.29 17.99 -6.07
N PHE A 135 3.43 16.68 -5.82
CA PHE A 135 3.29 16.11 -4.49
C PHE A 135 4.26 16.75 -3.49
N ASN A 136 5.55 16.80 -3.82
CA ASN A 136 6.57 17.39 -2.97
C ASN A 136 6.33 18.88 -2.75
N HIS A 137 5.87 19.60 -3.78
CA HIS A 137 5.50 21.00 -3.66
C HIS A 137 4.36 21.22 -2.66
N LEU A 138 3.29 20.41 -2.75
CA LEU A 138 2.18 20.46 -1.81
C LEU A 138 2.62 20.12 -0.38
N ALA A 139 3.38 19.02 -0.22
CA ALA A 139 3.87 18.59 1.09
C ALA A 139 4.72 19.67 1.78
N THR A 140 5.51 20.43 1.00
CA THR A 140 6.30 21.56 1.51
C THR A 140 5.43 22.79 1.81
N ARG A 141 4.55 23.18 0.89
CA ARG A 141 3.72 24.40 1.04
C ARG A 141 2.73 24.30 2.20
N PHE A 142 2.15 23.12 2.41
CA PHE A 142 1.20 22.84 3.50
C PHE A 142 1.85 22.27 4.76
N ASP A 143 3.17 22.10 4.75
CA ASP A 143 3.94 21.58 5.89
C ASP A 143 3.47 20.20 6.38
N TRP A 144 3.12 19.31 5.45
CA TRP A 144 2.63 17.97 5.77
C TRP A 144 3.67 17.07 6.46
N ARG A 145 4.94 17.49 6.49
CA ARG A 145 6.00 16.81 7.23
C ARG A 145 5.93 17.04 8.74
N ASP A 146 5.21 18.06 9.19
CA ASP A 146 5.05 18.34 10.61
C ASP A 146 4.09 17.33 11.27
N ALA A 147 4.65 16.46 12.11
CA ALA A 147 3.91 15.47 12.90
C ALA A 147 3.02 16.11 13.98
N THR A 148 3.16 17.41 14.25
CA THR A 148 2.33 18.18 15.17
C THR A 148 1.35 19.12 14.46
N GLY A 149 1.40 19.14 13.13
CA GLY A 149 0.64 20.04 12.28
C GLY A 149 -0.87 19.77 12.29
N PRO A 150 -1.67 20.68 11.70
CA PRO A 150 -3.12 20.53 11.63
C PRO A 150 -3.58 19.21 11.01
N SER A 151 -2.95 18.80 9.90
CA SER A 151 -3.24 17.54 9.22
C SER A 151 -2.95 16.30 10.08
N ALA A 152 -1.84 16.30 10.84
CA ALA A 152 -1.49 15.22 11.77
C ALA A 152 -2.48 15.10 12.94
N ARG A 153 -2.97 16.24 13.44
CA ARG A 153 -3.99 16.26 14.50
C ARG A 153 -5.38 15.86 14.00
N ALA A 154 -5.71 16.22 12.76
CA ALA A 154 -7.01 15.93 12.17
C ALA A 154 -7.22 14.43 11.91
N ASP A 155 -6.20 13.74 11.39
CA ASP A 155 -6.25 12.29 11.14
C ASP A 155 -4.83 11.70 11.27
N PRO A 156 -4.46 11.22 12.48
CA PRO A 156 -3.12 10.69 12.72
C PRO A 156 -2.79 9.45 11.88
N GLU A 157 -3.78 8.58 11.62
CA GLU A 157 -3.57 7.36 10.84
C GLU A 157 -3.28 7.70 9.37
N LYS A 158 -4.09 8.58 8.79
CA LYS A 158 -3.88 9.05 7.41
C LYS A 158 -2.59 9.86 7.27
N HIS A 159 -2.24 10.66 8.28
CA HIS A 159 -0.97 11.38 8.31
C HIS A 159 0.24 10.44 8.41
N ALA A 160 0.14 9.33 9.14
CA ALA A 160 1.19 8.32 9.15
C ALA A 160 1.41 7.69 7.76
N ILE A 161 0.33 7.40 7.02
CA ILE A 161 0.41 6.92 5.62
C ILE A 161 1.02 7.99 4.72
N LEU A 162 0.61 9.26 4.86
CA LEU A 162 1.19 10.38 4.13
C LEU A 162 2.68 10.53 4.42
N SER A 163 3.10 10.40 5.68
CA SER A 163 4.50 10.45 6.09
C SER A 163 5.31 9.32 5.47
N ALA A 164 4.76 8.10 5.43
CA ALA A 164 5.37 6.98 4.73
C ALA A 164 5.52 7.23 3.21
N ARG A 165 4.53 7.90 2.59
CA ARG A 165 4.60 8.33 1.20
C ARG A 165 5.70 9.36 0.98
N ILE A 166 5.78 10.40 1.82
CA ILE A 166 6.82 11.42 1.74
C ILE A 166 8.21 10.76 1.85
N ALA A 167 8.40 9.86 2.82
CA ALA A 167 9.65 9.14 2.98
C ALA A 167 10.01 8.30 1.74
N ALA A 168 9.03 7.67 1.08
CA ALA A 168 9.25 6.91 -0.14
C ALA A 168 9.64 7.80 -1.33
N GLU A 169 9.03 8.97 -1.47
CA GLU A 169 9.36 9.96 -2.50
C GLU A 169 10.74 10.58 -2.28
N ASP A 170 11.09 10.93 -1.03
CA ASP A 170 12.41 11.44 -0.64
C ASP A 170 13.50 10.37 -0.87
N TRP A 171 13.22 9.10 -0.54
CA TRP A 171 14.12 7.98 -0.85
C TRP A 171 14.35 7.81 -2.36
N LEU A 172 13.29 7.85 -3.16
CA LEU A 172 13.42 7.72 -4.62
C LEU A 172 14.21 8.88 -5.22
N ALA A 173 14.00 10.11 -4.74
CA ALA A 173 14.77 11.27 -5.17
C ALA A 173 16.28 11.09 -4.87
N ASN A 174 16.62 10.61 -3.68
CA ASN A 174 18.00 10.28 -3.32
C ASN A 174 18.58 9.15 -4.18
N LEU A 175 17.77 8.13 -4.50
CA LEU A 175 18.16 7.04 -5.38
C LEU A 175 18.48 7.54 -6.80
N GLN A 176 17.69 8.49 -7.31
CA GLN A 176 17.93 9.11 -8.62
C GLN A 176 19.25 9.89 -8.64
N VAL A 177 19.55 10.66 -7.58
CA VAL A 177 20.84 11.34 -7.44
C VAL A 177 22.00 10.35 -7.38
N ALA A 178 21.86 9.24 -6.65
CA ALA A 178 22.88 8.19 -6.62
C ALA A 178 23.06 7.47 -7.97
N ALA A 179 22.01 7.41 -8.79
CA ALA A 179 22.04 6.84 -10.13
C ALA A 179 22.78 7.71 -11.17
N ASP A 180 23.02 8.99 -10.88
CA ASP A 180 23.84 9.85 -11.75
C ASP A 180 25.30 9.41 -11.79
N ILE A 181 25.75 8.64 -10.78
CA ILE A 181 27.08 8.03 -10.76
C ILE A 181 27.08 6.85 -11.75
N PRO A 182 27.86 6.90 -12.85
CA PRO A 182 27.86 5.83 -13.84
C PRO A 182 28.30 4.50 -13.23
N GLY A 183 27.51 3.45 -13.45
CA GLY A 183 27.81 2.11 -12.96
C GLY A 183 27.41 1.86 -11.50
N SER A 184 26.76 2.82 -10.83
CA SER A 184 26.21 2.57 -9.50
C SER A 184 25.10 1.53 -9.52
N ILE A 185 24.85 0.91 -8.36
CA ILE A 185 23.78 -0.08 -8.21
C ILE A 185 22.42 0.61 -8.30
N ALA A 186 22.30 1.84 -7.80
CA ALA A 186 21.13 2.70 -7.99
C ALA A 186 20.80 2.90 -9.49
N ALA A 187 21.81 3.16 -10.32
CA ALA A 187 21.64 3.27 -11.77
C ALA A 187 21.23 1.94 -12.44
N SER A 188 21.51 0.80 -11.81
CA SER A 188 21.09 -0.52 -12.29
C SER A 188 19.65 -0.82 -11.91
N LEU A 189 19.20 -0.37 -10.72
CA LEU A 189 17.79 -0.50 -10.28
C LEU A 189 16.84 0.37 -11.10
N LEU A 190 17.24 1.60 -11.45
CA LEU A 190 16.39 2.57 -12.16
C LEU A 190 16.42 2.42 -13.69
N ARG A 191 17.30 1.59 -14.24
CA ARG A 191 17.46 1.45 -15.70
C ARG A 191 16.21 0.81 -16.31
N SER A 192 15.79 1.29 -17.46
CA SER A 192 14.76 0.64 -18.30
C SER A 192 15.41 0.15 -19.59
N GLY A 193 15.24 -1.12 -19.96
CA GLY A 193 15.71 -1.67 -21.26
C GLY A 193 16.52 -2.97 -21.17
N PRO A 194 16.97 -3.53 -22.31
CA PRO A 194 17.78 -4.75 -22.35
C PRO A 194 19.13 -4.53 -21.68
N GLN A 195 19.37 -5.29 -20.62
CA GLN A 195 20.56 -5.16 -19.78
C GLN A 195 21.70 -6.04 -20.35
N PRO A 196 22.95 -5.56 -20.36
CA PRO A 196 24.09 -6.48 -20.45
C PRO A 196 24.07 -7.43 -19.23
N PRO A 197 24.67 -8.63 -19.31
CA PRO A 197 24.74 -9.55 -18.19
C PRO A 197 25.29 -8.81 -16.95
N VAL A 198 24.63 -9.04 -15.82
CA VAL A 198 24.89 -8.36 -14.54
C VAL A 198 26.40 -8.30 -14.29
N PRO A 199 27.01 -7.12 -14.08
CA PRO A 199 28.41 -7.06 -13.70
C PRO A 199 28.58 -7.86 -12.40
N LEU A 200 29.60 -8.71 -12.35
CA LEU A 200 29.89 -9.52 -11.17
C LEU A 200 30.07 -8.57 -9.97
N LEU A 201 29.09 -8.53 -9.07
CA LEU A 201 29.16 -7.68 -7.88
C LEU A 201 30.20 -8.28 -6.92
N ASP A 202 31.12 -7.44 -6.46
CA ASP A 202 31.99 -7.76 -5.34
C ASP A 202 31.15 -7.83 -4.03
N PRO A 203 31.71 -8.33 -2.91
CA PRO A 203 30.95 -8.45 -1.67
C PRO A 203 30.32 -7.12 -1.20
N ALA A 204 31.05 -6.00 -1.35
CA ALA A 204 30.56 -4.67 -0.98
C ALA A 204 29.35 -4.26 -1.84
N GLY A 205 29.42 -4.47 -3.16
CA GLY A 205 28.30 -4.20 -4.06
C GLY A 205 27.10 -5.09 -3.80
N LYS A 206 27.30 -6.35 -3.38
CA LYS A 206 26.18 -7.22 -2.98
C LYS A 206 25.46 -6.71 -1.73
N ASP A 207 26.21 -6.19 -0.76
CA ASP A 207 25.62 -5.63 0.47
C ASP A 207 24.88 -4.32 0.20
N GLU A 208 25.44 -3.45 -0.64
CA GLU A 208 24.76 -2.23 -1.11
C GLU A 208 23.47 -2.57 -1.87
N ALA A 209 23.50 -3.53 -2.79
CA ALA A 209 22.32 -3.97 -3.53
C ALA A 209 21.24 -4.55 -2.61
N ARG A 210 21.62 -5.35 -1.59
CA ARG A 210 20.68 -5.88 -0.59
C ARG A 210 20.04 -4.75 0.23
N ALA A 211 20.83 -3.76 0.63
CA ALA A 211 20.32 -2.60 1.36
C ALA A 211 19.32 -1.79 0.51
N LEU A 212 19.64 -1.54 -0.76
CA LEU A 212 18.74 -0.83 -1.67
C LEU A 212 17.46 -1.62 -1.96
N MET A 213 17.53 -2.95 -2.11
CA MET A 213 16.35 -3.80 -2.25
C MET A 213 15.48 -3.81 -0.99
N GLN A 214 16.10 -3.86 0.20
CA GLN A 214 15.36 -3.78 1.46
C GLN A 214 14.66 -2.43 1.63
N ALA A 215 15.32 -1.33 1.25
CA ALA A 215 14.71 -0.01 1.22
C ALA A 215 13.56 0.06 0.18
N LEU A 216 13.70 -0.58 -0.98
CA LEU A 216 12.62 -0.68 -1.97
C LEU A 216 11.41 -1.42 -1.41
N LEU A 217 11.59 -2.49 -0.61
CA LEU A 217 10.47 -3.18 0.04
C LEU A 217 9.75 -2.25 1.03
N LEU A 218 10.49 -1.47 1.81
CA LEU A 218 9.93 -0.52 2.77
C LEU A 218 9.10 0.59 2.09
N HIS A 219 9.57 1.09 0.95
CA HIS A 219 8.95 2.20 0.23
C HIS A 219 8.01 1.76 -0.90
N GLY A 220 8.03 0.48 -1.26
CA GLY A 220 7.47 -0.09 -2.49
C GLY A 220 5.97 0.15 -2.64
N GLN A 221 5.24 0.25 -1.53
CA GLN A 221 3.82 0.58 -1.56
C GLN A 221 3.51 1.89 -2.33
N PHE A 222 4.46 2.83 -2.45
CA PHE A 222 4.25 4.11 -3.14
C PHE A 222 5.01 4.26 -4.45
N VAL A 223 6.20 3.66 -4.59
CA VAL A 223 7.13 3.95 -5.69
C VAL A 223 7.46 2.76 -6.59
N LEU A 224 7.00 1.54 -6.26
CA LEU A 224 7.38 0.33 -7.00
C LEU A 224 6.97 0.35 -8.48
N ASP A 225 5.88 1.04 -8.82
CA ASP A 225 5.39 1.21 -10.20
C ASP A 225 6.37 1.98 -11.11
N ARG A 226 7.38 2.63 -10.52
CA ARG A 226 8.42 3.39 -11.25
C ARG A 226 9.68 2.57 -11.55
N PHE A 227 9.69 1.29 -11.17
CA PHE A 227 10.82 0.37 -11.41
C PHE A 227 10.48 -0.66 -12.48
N ASP A 228 11.46 -1.01 -13.31
CA ASP A 228 11.31 -2.07 -14.31
C ASP A 228 11.56 -3.45 -13.67
N ALA A 229 10.62 -4.38 -13.89
CA ALA A 229 10.68 -5.71 -13.29
C ALA A 229 11.92 -6.52 -13.72
N ARG A 230 12.45 -6.31 -14.94
CA ARG A 230 13.66 -7.01 -15.40
C ARG A 230 14.89 -6.47 -14.72
N SER A 231 14.97 -5.16 -14.54
CA SER A 231 16.06 -4.52 -13.80
C SER A 231 16.11 -4.98 -12.35
N LEU A 232 14.95 -5.07 -11.69
CA LEU A 232 14.86 -5.63 -10.33
C LEU A 232 15.30 -7.09 -10.28
N ALA A 233 14.86 -7.91 -11.25
CA ALA A 233 15.24 -9.33 -11.32
C ALA A 233 16.75 -9.51 -11.52
N ALA A 234 17.36 -8.70 -12.39
CA ALA A 234 18.78 -8.77 -12.67
C ALA A 234 19.64 -8.36 -11.45
N VAL A 235 19.23 -7.31 -10.73
CA VAL A 235 19.92 -6.91 -9.48
C VAL A 235 19.79 -8.03 -8.43
N ARG A 236 18.60 -8.61 -8.27
CA ARG A 236 18.39 -9.74 -7.37
C ARG A 236 19.27 -10.94 -7.73
N GLU A 237 19.34 -11.32 -9.01
CA GLU A 237 20.18 -12.42 -9.49
C GLU A 237 21.68 -12.16 -9.23
N GLY A 238 22.13 -10.91 -9.37
CA GLY A 238 23.50 -10.51 -9.01
C GLY A 238 23.83 -10.66 -7.51
N VAL A 239 22.82 -10.50 -6.65
CA VAL A 239 22.95 -10.59 -5.19
C VAL A 239 22.83 -12.03 -4.69
N GLU A 240 21.81 -12.76 -5.15
CA GLU A 240 21.40 -14.07 -4.65
C GLU A 240 21.97 -15.24 -5.47
N GLY A 241 22.45 -15.00 -6.70
CA GLY A 241 22.80 -16.03 -7.68
C GLY A 241 21.60 -16.46 -8.53
N GLU A 242 21.83 -17.38 -9.48
CA GLU A 242 20.73 -17.97 -10.26
C GLU A 242 19.69 -18.57 -9.31
N PRO A 243 18.37 -18.37 -9.59
CA PRO A 243 17.33 -18.96 -8.77
C PRO A 243 17.57 -20.46 -8.67
N LEU A 244 17.49 -21.01 -7.46
CA LEU A 244 17.48 -22.45 -7.25
C LEU A 244 16.21 -23.00 -7.92
N VAL A 245 16.30 -23.32 -9.20
CA VAL A 245 15.32 -24.14 -9.88
C VAL A 245 15.42 -25.49 -9.19
N VAL A 246 14.52 -25.74 -8.25
CA VAL A 246 14.22 -27.09 -7.79
C VAL A 246 13.74 -27.83 -9.04
N ARG A 247 14.65 -28.51 -9.73
CA ARG A 247 14.29 -29.48 -10.75
C ARG A 247 13.37 -30.46 -10.05
N GLN A 248 12.08 -30.45 -10.41
CA GLN A 248 11.20 -31.55 -10.09
C GLN A 248 11.96 -32.84 -10.40
N PRO A 249 12.13 -33.77 -9.44
CA PRO A 249 12.75 -35.04 -9.74
C PRO A 249 11.97 -35.66 -10.89
N ALA A 250 12.68 -36.13 -11.92
CA ALA A 250 12.07 -36.76 -13.08
C ALA A 250 11.01 -37.77 -12.59
N PRO A 251 9.82 -37.82 -13.22
CA PRO A 251 8.77 -38.73 -12.76
C PRO A 251 9.33 -40.15 -12.69
N VAL A 252 9.29 -40.73 -11.49
CA VAL A 252 9.70 -42.12 -11.27
C VAL A 252 8.88 -42.99 -12.23
N PRO A 253 9.50 -43.85 -13.05
CA PRO A 253 8.75 -44.72 -13.94
C PRO A 253 7.80 -45.58 -13.09
N GLN A 254 6.49 -45.42 -13.33
CA GLN A 254 5.47 -46.19 -12.64
C GLN A 254 5.68 -47.67 -12.94
N ALA A 255 5.87 -48.47 -11.88
CA ALA A 255 5.89 -49.92 -11.99
C ALA A 255 4.55 -50.41 -12.58
N PRO A 256 4.56 -51.47 -13.41
CA PRO A 256 3.37 -51.91 -14.12
C PRO A 256 2.26 -52.29 -13.14
N SER A 257 1.09 -51.67 -13.34
CA SER A 257 -0.15 -51.98 -12.66
C SER A 257 -0.52 -53.44 -12.89
N ASN A 258 -0.50 -54.25 -11.83
CA ASN A 258 -1.07 -55.59 -11.84
C ASN A 258 -2.60 -55.48 -11.92
N SER A 259 -3.13 -55.60 -13.14
CA SER A 259 -4.56 -55.79 -13.38
C SER A 259 -5.00 -57.18 -12.92
N ALA A 260 -5.89 -57.25 -11.93
CA ALA A 260 -6.64 -58.44 -11.59
C ALA A 260 -7.66 -58.79 -12.71
N PRO A 261 -7.98 -60.09 -12.93
CA PRO A 261 -8.68 -60.55 -14.13
C PRO A 261 -10.18 -60.25 -14.08
N LYS A 262 -10.74 -59.81 -15.21
CA LYS A 262 -12.19 -59.66 -15.44
C LYS A 262 -12.83 -61.00 -15.80
N PRO A 263 -14.06 -61.32 -15.34
CA PRO A 263 -14.74 -62.54 -15.74
C PRO A 263 -15.27 -62.43 -17.17
N ALA A 264 -15.15 -63.56 -17.87
CA ALA A 264 -15.61 -63.76 -19.23
C ALA A 264 -17.11 -64.05 -19.26
N TRP A 265 -17.86 -63.31 -20.08
CA TRP A 265 -19.08 -63.81 -20.70
C TRP A 265 -19.14 -63.30 -22.14
N GLY A 266 -19.20 -64.25 -23.07
CA GLY A 266 -19.26 -64.01 -24.50
C GLY A 266 -20.59 -63.40 -24.92
N TRP A 267 -20.77 -63.08 -26.20
CA TRP A 267 -21.54 -63.86 -27.16
C TRP A 267 -21.13 -63.34 -28.57
N ARG A 268 -21.26 -64.23 -29.54
CA ARG A 268 -20.63 -64.24 -30.86
C ARG A 268 -21.38 -63.41 -31.92
N ARG A 269 -20.61 -63.00 -32.95
CA ARG A 269 -20.99 -62.80 -34.38
C ARG A 269 -21.96 -61.61 -34.61
N GLN A 270 -21.93 -60.85 -35.70
CA GLN A 270 -21.54 -61.11 -37.08
C GLN A 270 -21.43 -59.76 -37.81
N ALA A 271 -20.55 -59.66 -38.81
CA ALA A 271 -20.50 -58.53 -39.73
C ALA A 271 -21.69 -58.56 -40.71
N VAL A 272 -22.28 -57.40 -40.97
CA VAL A 272 -23.09 -57.14 -42.18
C VAL A 272 -22.73 -55.75 -42.72
N ARG A 273 -22.29 -55.73 -43.98
CA ARG A 273 -22.19 -54.56 -44.85
C ARG A 273 -23.56 -54.29 -45.49
N LEU A 274 -24.01 -53.03 -45.55
CA LEU A 274 -24.93 -52.53 -46.60
C LEU A 274 -24.69 -51.01 -46.75
N THR A 275 -23.97 -50.56 -47.78
CA THR A 275 -24.44 -50.06 -49.11
C THR A 275 -25.19 -48.72 -49.13
N ARG A 276 -24.46 -47.71 -49.67
CA ARG A 276 -24.86 -46.65 -50.61
C ARG A 276 -26.32 -46.18 -50.64
N ARG A 277 -26.51 -44.86 -50.46
CA ARG A 277 -27.13 -44.03 -51.52
C ARG A 277 -26.61 -42.59 -51.50
N THR A 278 -26.12 -42.21 -52.66
CA THR A 278 -25.65 -40.92 -53.14
C THR A 278 -26.76 -39.87 -53.20
N ARG A 279 -26.43 -38.61 -52.91
CA ARG A 279 -26.73 -37.51 -53.83
C ARG A 279 -25.76 -36.34 -53.65
N THR A 280 -25.04 -36.12 -54.73
CA THR A 280 -24.14 -35.04 -55.09
C THR A 280 -24.86 -33.68 -55.13
N PHE A 281 -24.21 -32.64 -54.61
CA PHE A 281 -24.03 -31.40 -55.36
C PHE A 281 -22.60 -30.91 -55.10
N ALA A 282 -21.88 -30.67 -56.19
CA ALA A 282 -20.46 -30.37 -56.22
C ALA A 282 -20.23 -29.00 -56.86
N MET A 283 -19.13 -28.39 -56.41
CA MET A 283 -18.29 -27.41 -57.10
C MET A 283 -18.80 -25.98 -57.32
N LEU A 284 -18.06 -25.02 -56.77
CA LEU A 284 -16.97 -24.41 -57.55
C LEU A 284 -15.79 -23.97 -56.67
N ILE A 285 -14.62 -24.01 -57.30
CA ILE A 285 -13.26 -24.04 -56.77
C ILE A 285 -12.66 -22.62 -56.79
N GLY A 286 -11.82 -22.32 -55.80
CA GLY A 286 -10.88 -21.20 -55.79
C GLY A 286 -9.72 -21.48 -54.82
N ALA A 287 -8.62 -21.99 -55.37
CA ALA A 287 -7.41 -22.56 -54.76
C ALA A 287 -6.69 -21.79 -53.63
N GLY A 288 -6.05 -22.59 -52.75
CA GLY A 288 -4.91 -22.24 -51.88
C GLY A 288 -5.31 -22.13 -50.40
N GLY A 289 -4.91 -22.97 -49.45
CA GLY A 289 -3.75 -23.83 -49.31
C GLY A 289 -3.29 -23.67 -47.85
N ALA A 290 -3.48 -24.71 -47.02
CA ALA A 290 -3.03 -24.84 -45.63
C ALA A 290 -3.51 -23.75 -44.64
N SER A 291 -4.61 -24.03 -43.93
CA SER A 291 -4.83 -23.45 -42.60
C SER A 291 -5.16 -24.57 -41.64
N LEU A 292 -4.19 -24.85 -40.77
CA LEU A 292 -4.30 -25.72 -39.62
C LEU A 292 -5.58 -25.41 -38.85
N VAL A 293 -6.27 -26.48 -38.47
CA VAL A 293 -7.26 -26.49 -37.40
C VAL A 293 -6.55 -26.05 -36.12
N LEU A 294 -6.51 -24.74 -35.87
CA LEU A 294 -6.25 -24.21 -34.53
C LEU A 294 -7.56 -24.38 -33.75
N ALA A 295 -7.75 -25.61 -33.27
CA ALA A 295 -8.60 -25.82 -32.12
C ALA A 295 -8.00 -24.98 -30.98
N TYR A 296 -8.74 -23.95 -30.58
CA TYR A 296 -8.55 -23.23 -29.32
C TYR A 296 -8.62 -24.26 -28.19
N GLN A 297 -7.49 -24.91 -27.89
CA GLN A 297 -7.17 -25.18 -26.51
C GLN A 297 -6.74 -23.84 -25.94
N THR A 298 -7.67 -23.14 -25.30
CA THR A 298 -7.30 -22.32 -24.16
C THR A 298 -6.68 -23.28 -23.15
N LEU A 299 -5.37 -23.51 -23.27
CA LEU A 299 -4.55 -23.86 -22.14
C LEU A 299 -4.83 -22.76 -21.13
N THR A 300 -5.65 -23.09 -20.13
CA THR A 300 -5.72 -22.34 -18.89
C THR A 300 -4.29 -22.22 -18.41
N ALA A 301 -3.67 -21.06 -18.64
CA ALA A 301 -2.50 -20.67 -17.89
C ALA A 301 -2.84 -20.87 -16.40
N PRO A 302 -1.94 -21.43 -15.58
CA PRO A 302 -2.13 -21.34 -14.14
C PRO A 302 -2.39 -19.86 -13.82
N PRO A 303 -3.34 -19.53 -12.92
CA PRO A 303 -3.56 -18.14 -12.55
C PRO A 303 -2.21 -17.54 -12.17
N ALA A 304 -1.90 -16.36 -12.72
CA ALA A 304 -0.69 -15.63 -12.36
C ALA A 304 -0.57 -15.59 -10.82
N PRO A 305 0.63 -15.74 -10.24
CA PRO A 305 0.79 -15.64 -8.80
C PRO A 305 0.21 -14.29 -8.35
N VAL A 306 -0.76 -14.36 -7.45
CA VAL A 306 -1.37 -13.16 -6.88
C VAL A 306 -0.25 -12.40 -6.15
N PRO A 307 0.04 -11.13 -6.48
CA PRO A 307 1.03 -10.34 -5.74
C PRO A 307 0.68 -10.37 -4.24
N GLY A 308 1.67 -10.71 -3.39
CA GLY A 308 1.49 -10.80 -1.94
C GLY A 308 1.45 -12.21 -1.35
N LEU A 309 1.43 -13.30 -2.15
CA LEU A 309 1.37 -14.68 -1.61
C LEU A 309 2.61 -15.07 -0.77
N ILE A 310 3.80 -14.66 -1.22
CA ILE A 310 5.08 -14.94 -0.54
C ILE A 310 5.21 -14.05 0.71
N GLU A 311 4.90 -12.76 0.59
CA GLU A 311 4.93 -11.81 1.70
C GLU A 311 3.93 -12.17 2.81
N ALA A 312 2.68 -12.51 2.45
CA ALA A 312 1.66 -12.91 3.41
C ALA A 312 2.02 -14.23 4.11
N ARG A 313 2.68 -15.16 3.40
CA ARG A 313 3.20 -16.39 4.02
C ARG A 313 4.37 -16.10 4.96
N GLU A 314 5.33 -15.28 4.55
CA GLU A 314 6.47 -14.91 5.40
C GLU A 314 6.02 -14.17 6.66
N VAL A 315 5.00 -13.31 6.54
CA VAL A 315 4.33 -12.67 7.70
C VAL A 315 3.70 -13.71 8.61
N LEU A 316 2.99 -14.71 8.07
CA LEU A 316 2.40 -15.78 8.89
C LEU A 316 3.45 -16.66 9.56
N ASP A 317 4.53 -16.99 8.85
CA ASP A 317 5.62 -17.81 9.36
C ASP A 317 6.42 -17.07 10.46
N THR A 318 6.55 -15.74 10.35
CA THR A 318 7.24 -14.90 11.35
C THR A 318 6.35 -14.46 12.52
N THR A 319 5.04 -14.69 12.46
CA THR A 319 4.07 -14.31 13.50
C THR A 319 3.32 -15.52 14.08
N GLU A 320 3.94 -16.70 14.02
CA GLU A 320 3.36 -17.97 14.50
C GLU A 320 2.93 -17.96 15.97
N ASP A 321 3.54 -17.12 16.79
CA ASP A 321 3.20 -16.89 18.19
C ASP A 321 1.97 -15.98 18.40
N ARG A 322 1.42 -15.38 17.33
CA ARG A 322 0.42 -14.31 17.41
C ARG A 322 -0.68 -14.36 16.34
N TRP A 323 -1.00 -15.53 15.82
CA TRP A 323 -2.09 -15.68 14.84
C TRP A 323 -3.47 -15.35 15.40
N ILE A 324 -3.66 -15.57 16.70
CA ILE A 324 -4.93 -15.33 17.39
C ILE A 324 -4.75 -14.35 18.55
N MET A 325 -5.83 -13.69 18.94
CA MET A 325 -5.92 -12.92 20.19
C MET A 325 -7.06 -13.47 21.04
N LEU A 326 -6.79 -13.68 22.33
CA LEU A 326 -7.81 -14.10 23.30
C LEU A 326 -8.41 -12.85 23.95
N GLN A 327 -9.74 -12.74 23.93
CA GLN A 327 -10.47 -11.61 24.51
C GLN A 327 -11.49 -12.12 25.52
N ARG A 328 -11.47 -11.55 26.73
CA ARG A 328 -12.51 -11.75 27.76
C ARG A 328 -13.33 -10.47 27.88
N ALA A 329 -14.62 -10.55 27.61
CA ALA A 329 -15.55 -9.44 27.78
C ALA A 329 -16.88 -9.97 28.32
N ASP A 330 -17.45 -9.31 29.33
CA ASP A 330 -18.79 -9.61 29.88
C ASP A 330 -19.02 -11.08 30.29
N GLY A 331 -17.98 -11.75 30.79
CA GLY A 331 -18.03 -13.17 31.16
C GLY A 331 -17.72 -14.11 29.99
N HIS A 332 -17.81 -13.67 28.74
CA HIS A 332 -17.54 -14.52 27.58
C HIS A 332 -16.04 -14.52 27.22
N LEU A 333 -15.50 -15.71 26.96
CA LEU A 333 -14.18 -15.89 26.35
C LEU A 333 -14.34 -16.05 24.84
N SER A 334 -13.55 -15.29 24.08
CA SER A 334 -13.63 -15.28 22.63
C SER A 334 -12.23 -15.26 22.00
N VAL A 335 -12.11 -15.86 20.81
CA VAL A 335 -10.86 -15.95 20.06
C VAL A 335 -11.00 -15.13 18.78
N ASP A 336 -10.17 -14.11 18.66
CA ASP A 336 -10.11 -13.18 17.53
C ASP A 336 -9.05 -13.64 16.52
N PHE A 337 -9.51 -13.95 15.30
CA PHE A 337 -8.71 -14.38 14.15
C PHE A 337 -8.44 -13.24 13.15
N SER A 338 -8.73 -11.98 13.50
CA SER A 338 -8.59 -10.82 12.61
C SER A 338 -7.21 -10.68 11.96
N ARG A 339 -6.16 -11.19 12.61
CA ARG A 339 -4.78 -11.17 12.11
C ARG A 339 -4.57 -12.10 10.92
N LEU A 340 -5.33 -13.19 10.84
CA LEU A 340 -5.28 -14.12 9.71
C LEU A 340 -6.10 -13.63 8.51
N ILE A 341 -7.10 -12.79 8.75
CA ILE A 341 -7.97 -12.23 7.71
C ILE A 341 -7.18 -11.33 6.74
N GLY A 342 -6.18 -10.59 7.24
CA GLY A 342 -5.33 -9.75 6.39
C GLY A 342 -4.40 -10.52 5.45
N SER A 343 -4.19 -11.82 5.71
CA SER A 343 -3.33 -12.72 4.94
C SER A 343 -4.12 -13.85 4.26
N ASP A 344 -5.44 -13.66 4.08
CA ASP A 344 -6.36 -14.66 3.53
C ASP A 344 -5.95 -15.14 2.13
N VAL A 345 -5.31 -14.29 1.33
CA VAL A 345 -4.78 -14.65 0.01
C VAL A 345 -3.76 -15.79 0.05
N ALA A 346 -3.02 -15.93 1.16
CA ALA A 346 -2.04 -17.00 1.38
C ALA A 346 -2.63 -18.23 2.08
N LEU A 347 -3.89 -18.17 2.53
CA LEU A 347 -4.53 -19.21 3.33
C LEU A 347 -5.62 -19.94 2.55
N LYS A 348 -5.58 -21.26 2.60
CA LYS A 348 -6.63 -22.14 2.08
C LYS A 348 -7.70 -22.41 3.13
N SER A 349 -7.29 -22.70 4.37
CA SER A 349 -8.19 -23.00 5.49
C SER A 349 -7.44 -22.84 6.83
N VAL A 350 -8.17 -22.50 7.88
CA VAL A 350 -7.66 -22.42 9.26
C VAL A 350 -8.40 -23.46 10.09
N HIS A 351 -7.66 -24.42 10.63
CA HIS A 351 -8.22 -25.41 11.55
C HIS A 351 -7.78 -25.11 12.97
N TYR A 352 -8.67 -25.31 13.93
CA TYR A 352 -8.39 -25.17 15.34
C TYR A 352 -8.98 -26.31 16.18
N GLY A 353 -8.38 -26.53 17.34
CA GLY A 353 -8.79 -27.48 18.36
C GLY A 353 -8.83 -26.81 19.74
N LEU A 354 -9.76 -27.24 20.57
CA LEU A 354 -9.95 -26.71 21.94
C LEU A 354 -9.47 -27.74 22.95
N ASP A 355 -8.59 -27.34 23.87
CA ASP A 355 -7.89 -28.21 24.81
C ASP A 355 -7.25 -29.42 24.11
N ASP A 356 -7.54 -30.64 24.58
CA ASP A 356 -7.05 -31.89 23.99
C ASP A 356 -7.90 -32.40 22.81
N ALA A 357 -8.87 -31.61 22.33
CA ALA A 357 -9.72 -32.00 21.22
C ALA A 357 -8.95 -32.01 19.89
N PRO A 358 -9.29 -32.92 18.95
CA PRO A 358 -8.63 -32.98 17.65
C PRO A 358 -8.91 -31.72 16.82
N LEU A 359 -7.91 -31.29 16.02
CA LEU A 359 -7.97 -30.17 15.05
C LEU A 359 -9.01 -30.44 13.94
N THR A 360 -10.27 -30.24 14.26
CA THR A 360 -11.42 -30.59 13.41
C THR A 360 -12.36 -29.42 13.20
N GLN A 361 -12.22 -28.34 13.96
CA GLN A 361 -13.02 -27.13 13.79
C GLN A 361 -12.34 -26.24 12.75
N GLU A 362 -13.11 -25.72 11.79
CA GLU A 362 -12.61 -24.83 10.75
C GLU A 362 -13.12 -23.41 11.01
N PHE A 363 -12.22 -22.43 11.00
CA PHE A 363 -12.59 -21.02 11.05
C PHE A 363 -12.98 -20.56 9.64
N PRO A 364 -14.17 -19.97 9.45
CA PRO A 364 -14.64 -19.54 8.14
C PRO A 364 -13.87 -18.29 7.68
N LEU A 365 -12.79 -18.49 6.91
CA LEU A 365 -12.02 -17.40 6.34
C LEU A 365 -12.87 -16.62 5.31
N PRO A 366 -12.99 -15.29 5.43
CA PRO A 366 -13.58 -14.48 4.38
C PRO A 366 -12.61 -14.43 3.19
N HIS A 367 -13.04 -14.85 2.01
CA HIS A 367 -12.22 -14.75 0.79
C HIS A 367 -12.28 -13.31 0.23
N ILE A 368 -11.42 -12.44 0.73
CA ILE A 368 -11.25 -11.06 0.27
C ILE A 368 -10.31 -11.07 -0.95
N ARG A 369 -10.88 -11.30 -2.13
CA ARG A 369 -10.12 -11.46 -3.39
C ARG A 369 -9.31 -10.23 -3.84
N ALA A 370 -9.40 -9.09 -3.15
CA ALA A 370 -8.62 -7.89 -3.43
C ALA A 370 -8.51 -7.02 -2.18
N TYR A 371 -7.32 -6.96 -1.58
CA TYR A 371 -6.97 -5.87 -0.67
C TYR A 371 -6.79 -4.57 -1.49
N PRO A 372 -7.29 -3.40 -1.07
CA PRO A 372 -7.93 -3.09 0.20
C PRO A 372 -9.46 -2.94 0.02
N GLN A 373 -10.23 -4.02 0.10
CA GLN A 373 -11.68 -3.87 0.29
C GLN A 373 -12.01 -3.71 1.78
N PRO A 374 -12.99 -2.85 2.14
CA PRO A 374 -13.45 -2.76 3.52
C PRO A 374 -13.99 -4.11 3.97
N ILE A 375 -13.47 -4.62 5.09
CA ILE A 375 -13.98 -5.85 5.71
C ILE A 375 -15.43 -5.55 6.11
N GLN A 376 -16.38 -6.29 5.54
CA GLN A 376 -17.79 -6.02 5.77
C GLN A 376 -18.17 -6.25 7.26
N PRO A 377 -19.09 -5.46 7.84
CA PRO A 377 -19.43 -5.54 9.28
C PRO A 377 -19.89 -6.94 9.73
N GLU A 378 -20.49 -7.71 8.84
CA GLU A 378 -20.98 -9.09 9.08
C GLU A 378 -19.88 -10.17 9.00
N THR A 379 -18.64 -9.77 8.70
CA THR A 379 -17.52 -10.71 8.63
C THR A 379 -17.24 -11.27 10.01
N VAL A 380 -17.33 -12.60 10.16
CA VAL A 380 -16.97 -13.29 11.40
C VAL A 380 -15.47 -13.14 11.62
N ARG A 381 -15.10 -12.46 12.69
CA ARG A 381 -13.69 -12.25 13.12
C ARG A 381 -13.35 -13.02 14.37
N THR A 382 -14.38 -13.30 15.17
CA THR A 382 -14.24 -13.84 16.51
C THR A 382 -15.15 -15.06 16.64
N ILE A 383 -14.68 -16.09 17.32
CA ILE A 383 -15.50 -17.21 17.77
C ILE A 383 -15.64 -17.17 19.28
N GLU A 384 -16.81 -17.53 19.79
CA GLU A 384 -17.00 -17.75 21.23
C GLU A 384 -16.49 -19.14 21.61
N VAL A 385 -15.78 -19.23 22.73
CA VAL A 385 -15.23 -20.48 23.26
C VAL A 385 -15.58 -20.62 24.75
N PRO A 386 -15.59 -21.85 25.30
CA PRO A 386 -15.90 -22.06 26.71
C PRO A 386 -14.94 -21.30 27.63
N GLU A 387 -15.45 -20.66 28.69
CA GLU A 387 -14.64 -19.93 29.67
C GLU A 387 -13.59 -20.82 30.38
N THR A 388 -13.84 -22.13 30.43
CA THR A 388 -12.95 -23.13 31.04
C THR A 388 -11.80 -23.57 30.13
N LEU A 389 -11.71 -23.04 28.90
CA LEU A 389 -10.68 -23.38 27.94
C LEU A 389 -9.29 -23.06 28.50
N LYS A 390 -8.39 -24.03 28.43
CA LYS A 390 -7.00 -23.91 28.89
C LYS A 390 -6.04 -23.66 27.73
N THR A 391 -6.30 -24.31 26.61
CA THR A 391 -5.41 -24.26 25.45
C THR A 391 -6.23 -24.23 24.17
N ILE A 392 -5.77 -23.48 23.18
CA ILE A 392 -6.26 -23.58 21.81
C ILE A 392 -5.11 -23.93 20.88
N THR A 393 -5.33 -24.91 20.03
CA THR A 393 -4.37 -25.28 18.98
C THR A 393 -4.87 -24.80 17.64
N VAL A 394 -3.97 -24.29 16.79
CA VAL A 394 -4.29 -23.75 15.47
C VAL A 394 -3.31 -24.32 14.45
N GLN A 395 -3.81 -24.71 13.30
CA GLN A 395 -3.02 -25.12 12.15
C GLN A 395 -3.55 -24.46 10.88
N LEU A 396 -2.63 -23.86 10.13
CA LEU A 396 -2.92 -23.20 8.87
C LEU A 396 -2.68 -24.19 7.73
N THR A 397 -3.55 -24.17 6.74
CA THR A 397 -3.26 -24.76 5.42
C THR A 397 -3.08 -23.60 4.45
N TYR A 398 -1.90 -23.50 3.84
CA TYR A 398 -1.59 -22.44 2.89
C TYR A 398 -2.23 -22.70 1.52
N ALA A 399 -2.30 -21.67 0.69
CA ALA A 399 -2.87 -21.72 -0.66
C ALA A 399 -2.17 -22.76 -1.57
N ASP A 400 -0.88 -23.04 -1.35
CA ASP A 400 -0.12 -24.07 -2.06
C ASP A 400 -0.38 -25.51 -1.56
N GLY A 401 -1.23 -25.66 -0.53
CA GLY A 401 -1.58 -26.94 0.09
C GLY A 401 -0.59 -27.42 1.16
N SER A 402 0.50 -26.68 1.42
CA SER A 402 1.37 -26.97 2.57
C SER A 402 0.66 -26.62 3.87
N MET A 403 1.10 -27.25 4.97
CA MET A 403 0.52 -27.05 6.30
C MET A 403 1.56 -26.42 7.22
N SER A 404 1.11 -25.50 8.08
CA SER A 404 1.96 -24.97 9.15
C SER A 404 2.21 -26.03 10.22
N PRO A 405 3.24 -25.86 11.08
CA PRO A 405 3.26 -26.55 12.37
C PRO A 405 1.98 -26.24 13.14
N VAL A 406 1.58 -27.18 14.01
CA VAL A 406 0.47 -26.95 14.95
C VAL A 406 0.97 -26.01 16.03
N GLN A 407 0.36 -24.83 16.11
CA GLN A 407 0.67 -23.84 17.14
C GLN A 407 -0.31 -23.98 18.30
N SER A 408 0.21 -23.83 19.52
CA SER A 408 -0.56 -24.00 20.76
C SER A 408 -0.51 -22.72 21.57
N TYR A 409 -1.67 -22.14 21.85
CA TYR A 409 -1.80 -20.91 22.63
C TYR A 409 -2.49 -21.24 23.96
N SER A 410 -1.80 -20.93 25.06
CA SER A 410 -2.35 -21.08 26.40
C SER A 410 -3.24 -19.89 26.75
N VAL A 411 -4.38 -20.15 27.40
CA VAL A 411 -5.38 -19.16 27.83
C VAL A 411 -5.02 -18.55 29.21
N GLU A 412 -3.74 -18.62 29.62
CA GLU A 412 -3.29 -18.20 30.94
C GLU A 412 -3.59 -16.72 31.24
N GLU A 413 -3.96 -16.47 32.49
CA GLU A 413 -4.59 -15.25 33.01
C GLU A 413 -3.82 -13.98 32.64
N GLY A 414 -4.58 -13.00 32.12
CA GLY A 414 -4.05 -11.77 31.56
C GLY A 414 -3.07 -11.02 32.47
N LYS A 415 -2.13 -10.35 31.80
CA LYS A 415 -1.61 -9.06 32.25
C LYS A 415 -2.02 -7.99 31.27
#